data_AF-A0A6C0G3I7-F1
#
_entry.id   AF-A0A6C0G3I7-F1
#
_cell.length_a   1.000
_cell.length_b   1.000
_cell.length_c   1.000
_cell.angle_alpha   90.00
_cell.angle_beta   90.00
_cell.angle_gamma   90.00
#
_symmetry.space_group_name_H-M   'P 1'
#
loop_
_entity.id
_entity.type
_entity.pdbx_description
1 polymer ?
#
loop_
_entity_poly.entity_id
_entity_poly.type
_entity_poly.pdbx_seq_one_letter_code
_entity_poly.pdbx_strand_id
1 'polypeptide(L)'
;MDELKKAYELLGLPEGASKEDVEKRYFLLIRRERASRQRDESEQPGEQAAGLEGINKAYKTILEYEEKQTMEQFNAAAYGKYKGMAGSAQKVDHFFSYYKFHVLGAIALILIIIFSTKGYIDHRHKMAELAKLPPIDVSVSFFGEYYSKDGTYPVTDMKPLEADFLSQFPQWERVQTFFTYVPSTMQSEQDSALMQKSIIDLMMNKADVYILDKANFAKLAMDGSLLPLDGENAAKLGAGLKPALEYKATTEDVPEEHVYGVDISASPLLKAIPVVGKEYIAGVRVNAGRPDNALAFIAKYLE
;
A
#
# COMPACT_ATOMS: atom_id res chain seq x y z
N MET A 1 -7.17 51.76 36.87
CA MET A 1 -8.30 52.02 37.79
C MET A 1 -8.81 53.44 37.62
N ASP A 2 -7.96 54.46 37.81
CA ASP A 2 -8.39 55.87 37.72
C ASP A 2 -8.88 56.28 36.31
N GLU A 3 -8.25 55.80 35.25
CA GLU A 3 -8.68 56.07 33.86
C GLU A 3 -10.00 55.38 33.46
N LEU A 4 -10.26 54.18 34.01
CA LEU A 4 -11.49 53.44 33.75
C LEU A 4 -12.69 54.10 34.41
N LYS A 5 -12.52 54.53 35.66
CA LYS A 5 -13.51 55.30 36.40
C LYS A 5 -13.87 56.59 35.67
N LYS A 6 -12.84 57.34 35.25
CA LYS A 6 -13.01 58.55 34.42
C LYS A 6 -13.74 58.26 33.10
N ALA A 7 -13.52 57.10 32.48
CA ALA A 7 -14.22 56.68 31.28
C ALA A 7 -15.73 56.43 31.54
N TYR A 8 -16.09 55.74 32.63
CA TYR A 8 -17.51 55.53 33.02
C TYR A 8 -18.19 56.86 33.38
N GLU A 9 -17.52 57.73 34.13
CA GLU A 9 -18.00 59.07 34.48
C GLU A 9 -18.23 59.93 33.22
N LEU A 10 -17.32 59.88 32.24
CA LEU A 10 -17.45 60.62 30.98
C LEU A 10 -18.67 60.16 30.15
N LEU A 11 -19.01 58.87 30.21
CA LEU A 11 -20.22 58.34 29.59
C LEU A 11 -21.48 58.57 30.46
N GLY A 12 -21.32 59.03 31.70
CA GLY A 12 -22.39 59.23 32.67
C GLY A 12 -23.02 57.91 33.12
N LEU A 13 -22.19 56.88 33.26
CA LEU A 13 -22.58 55.54 33.72
C LEU A 13 -21.95 55.26 35.10
N PRO A 14 -22.61 54.45 35.94
CA PRO A 14 -21.96 53.92 37.13
C PRO A 14 -20.80 52.99 36.75
N GLU A 15 -19.79 52.90 37.61
CA GLU A 15 -18.71 51.93 37.45
C GLU A 15 -19.27 50.50 37.36
N GLY A 16 -18.84 49.73 36.35
CA GLY A 16 -19.31 48.35 36.15
C GLY A 16 -20.68 48.23 35.47
N ALA A 17 -21.19 49.29 34.82
CA ALA A 17 -22.36 49.19 33.95
C ALA A 17 -22.19 48.08 32.89
N SER A 18 -23.28 47.42 32.52
CA SER A 18 -23.21 46.31 31.56
C SER A 18 -22.72 46.79 30.19
N LYS A 19 -22.07 45.91 29.43
CA LYS A 19 -21.64 46.19 28.05
C LYS A 19 -22.79 46.75 27.20
N GLU A 20 -23.99 46.20 27.36
CA GLU A 20 -25.19 46.66 26.66
C GLU A 20 -25.58 48.10 27.05
N ASP A 21 -25.43 48.47 28.32
CA ASP A 21 -25.68 49.83 28.80
C ASP A 21 -24.61 50.81 28.32
N VAL A 22 -23.35 50.38 28.28
CA VAL A 22 -22.22 51.15 27.73
C VAL A 22 -22.44 51.43 26.24
N GLU A 23 -22.83 50.42 25.45
CA GLU A 23 -23.16 50.54 24.03
C GLU A 23 -24.36 51.47 23.82
N LYS A 24 -25.48 51.24 24.52
CA LYS A 24 -26.69 52.09 24.42
C LYS A 24 -26.37 53.55 24.74
N ARG A 25 -25.57 53.80 25.79
CA ARG A 25 -25.22 55.15 26.21
C ARG A 25 -24.30 55.83 25.20
N TYR A 26 -23.31 55.11 24.68
CA TYR A 26 -22.44 55.59 23.62
C TYR A 26 -23.26 55.99 22.38
N PHE A 27 -24.18 55.14 21.92
CA PHE A 27 -25.06 55.47 20.78
C PHE A 27 -25.91 56.72 21.01
N LEU A 28 -26.47 56.89 22.22
CA LEU A 28 -27.23 58.09 22.58
C LEU A 28 -26.36 59.35 22.57
N LEU A 29 -25.14 59.28 23.09
CA LEU A 29 -24.21 60.40 23.15
C LEU A 29 -23.73 60.81 21.74
N ILE A 30 -23.39 59.86 20.88
CA ILE A 30 -23.04 60.11 19.49
C ILE A 30 -24.22 60.69 18.71
N ARG A 31 -25.44 60.18 18.92
CA ARG A 31 -26.65 60.70 18.26
C ARG A 31 -26.96 62.14 18.70
N ARG A 32 -26.83 62.43 20.00
CA ARG A 32 -27.03 63.78 20.56
C ARG A 32 -26.01 64.77 20.00
N GLU A 33 -24.75 64.37 19.95
CA GLU A 33 -23.64 65.20 19.50
C GLU A 33 -23.67 65.47 17.98
N ARG A 34 -24.11 64.49 17.18
CA ARG A 34 -24.44 64.72 15.75
C ARG A 34 -25.63 65.66 15.57
N ALA A 35 -26.66 65.55 16.41
CA ALA A 35 -27.86 66.39 16.32
C ALA A 35 -27.67 67.83 16.86
N SER A 36 -26.66 68.07 17.71
CA SER A 36 -26.27 69.41 18.14
C SER A 36 -25.41 70.10 17.09
N ARG A 37 -24.47 69.38 16.44
CA ARG A 37 -23.69 69.90 15.30
C ARG A 37 -24.54 70.38 14.12
N GLN A 38 -25.74 69.82 13.97
CA GLN A 38 -26.68 70.18 12.91
C GLN A 38 -27.57 71.38 13.27
N ARG A 39 -27.55 71.83 14.54
CA ARG A 39 -28.31 72.99 15.05
C ARG A 39 -27.43 74.23 15.25
N ASP A 40 -26.15 74.05 15.56
CA ASP A 40 -25.17 75.13 15.70
C ASP A 40 -24.28 75.20 14.45
N GLU A 41 -24.74 75.85 13.38
CA GLU A 41 -23.90 76.17 12.20
C GLU A 41 -23.02 77.43 12.41
N SER A 42 -22.95 77.99 13.63
CA SER A 42 -22.33 79.31 13.86
C SER A 42 -21.25 79.40 14.95
N GLU A 43 -20.72 78.29 15.49
CA GLU A 43 -19.58 78.34 16.44
C GLU A 43 -18.45 77.36 16.11
N GLN A 44 -17.24 77.74 16.52
CA GLN A 44 -15.95 77.21 16.05
C GLN A 44 -15.82 75.66 16.18
N PRO A 45 -15.24 74.98 15.17
CA PRO A 45 -15.16 73.51 15.10
C PRO A 45 -14.25 72.81 16.13
N GLY A 46 -13.62 73.55 17.06
CA GLY A 46 -12.57 73.04 17.95
C GLY A 46 -13.04 72.42 19.27
N GLU A 47 -14.04 73.00 19.95
CA GLU A 47 -14.44 72.55 21.30
C GLU A 47 -15.41 71.37 21.30
N GLN A 48 -16.30 71.28 20.32
CA GLN A 48 -17.28 70.18 20.24
C GLN A 48 -16.68 68.89 19.65
N ALA A 49 -15.67 69.00 18.77
CA ALA A 49 -14.92 67.87 18.25
C ALA A 49 -14.14 67.11 19.33
N ALA A 50 -13.60 67.84 20.33
CA ALA A 50 -12.95 67.27 21.49
C ALA A 50 -13.89 66.41 22.36
N GLY A 51 -15.20 66.70 22.34
CA GLY A 51 -16.22 65.92 23.05
C GLY A 51 -16.44 64.53 22.45
N LEU A 52 -16.50 64.41 21.12
CA LEU A 52 -16.68 63.14 20.41
C LEU A 52 -15.46 62.22 20.60
N GLU A 53 -14.26 62.77 20.47
CA GLU A 53 -13.01 62.01 20.67
C GLU A 53 -12.90 61.48 22.10
N GLY A 54 -13.27 62.29 23.09
CA GLY A 54 -13.36 61.86 24.49
C GLY A 54 -14.35 60.70 24.69
N ILE A 55 -15.55 60.79 24.10
CA ILE A 55 -16.58 59.74 24.15
C ILE A 55 -16.07 58.42 23.53
N ASN A 56 -15.42 58.49 22.36
CA ASN A 56 -14.84 57.33 21.69
C ASN A 56 -13.72 56.69 22.50
N LYS A 57 -12.83 57.52 23.08
CA LYS A 57 -11.73 57.05 23.91
C LYS A 57 -12.25 56.37 25.17
N ALA A 58 -13.24 56.95 25.85
CA ALA A 58 -13.85 56.36 27.03
C ALA A 58 -14.53 55.02 26.71
N TYR A 59 -15.31 54.97 25.63
CA TYR A 59 -15.94 53.74 25.15
C TYR A 59 -14.92 52.63 24.86
N LYS A 60 -13.87 52.94 24.09
CA LYS A 60 -12.80 51.99 23.79
C LYS A 60 -12.06 51.51 25.04
N THR A 61 -11.79 52.42 25.98
CA THR A 61 -11.12 52.09 27.26
C THR A 61 -11.93 51.11 28.09
N ILE A 62 -13.25 51.30 28.17
CA ILE A 62 -14.15 50.38 28.90
C ILE A 62 -14.19 49.01 28.21
N LEU A 63 -14.36 48.96 26.90
CA LEU A 63 -14.39 47.71 26.16
C LEU A 63 -13.07 46.92 26.26
N GLU A 64 -11.92 47.58 26.12
CA GLU A 64 -10.61 46.92 26.25
C GLU A 64 -10.40 46.36 27.66
N TYR A 65 -10.93 47.04 28.69
CA TYR A 65 -10.88 46.55 30.06
C TYR A 65 -11.78 45.33 30.26
N GLU A 66 -13.04 45.39 29.80
CA GLU A 66 -13.98 44.27 29.87
C GLU A 66 -13.48 43.05 29.08
N GLU A 67 -12.91 43.27 27.89
CA GLU A 67 -12.33 42.22 27.05
C GLU A 67 -11.13 41.56 27.73
N LYS A 68 -10.22 42.35 28.34
CA LYS A 68 -9.12 41.83 29.14
C LYS A 68 -9.62 41.02 30.34
N GLN A 69 -10.60 41.52 31.07
CA GLN A 69 -11.15 40.83 32.24
C GLN A 69 -11.84 39.51 31.84
N THR A 70 -12.59 39.53 30.74
CA THR A 70 -13.27 38.34 30.19
C THR A 70 -12.24 37.31 29.72
N MET A 71 -11.18 37.74 29.03
CA MET A 71 -10.11 36.85 28.57
C MET A 71 -9.31 36.28 29.74
N GLU A 72 -9.07 37.04 30.81
CA GLU A 72 -8.44 36.55 32.03
C GLU A 72 -9.31 35.51 32.75
N GLN A 73 -10.62 35.76 32.87
CA GLN A 73 -11.56 34.79 33.44
C GLN A 73 -11.65 33.50 32.62
N PHE A 74 -11.73 33.62 31.30
CA PHE A 74 -11.70 32.47 30.39
C PHE A 74 -10.39 31.69 30.54
N ASN A 75 -9.24 32.37 30.56
CA ASN A 75 -7.94 31.73 30.74
C ASN A 75 -7.79 31.06 32.11
N ALA A 76 -8.29 31.70 33.19
CA ALA A 76 -8.30 31.11 34.52
C ALA A 76 -9.19 29.86 34.60
N ALA A 77 -10.36 29.88 33.95
CA ALA A 77 -11.26 28.73 33.88
C ALA A 77 -10.70 27.58 33.02
N ALA A 78 -10.16 27.89 31.84
CA ALA A 78 -9.67 26.89 30.88
C ALA A 78 -8.29 26.32 31.27
N TYR A 79 -7.37 27.17 31.75
CA TYR A 79 -5.97 26.83 31.97
C TYR A 79 -5.51 26.98 33.44
N GLY A 80 -6.33 27.50 34.35
CA GLY A 80 -5.95 27.68 35.77
C GLY A 80 -5.58 26.39 36.49
N LYS A 81 -6.07 25.24 36.02
CA LYS A 81 -5.66 23.90 36.49
C LYS A 81 -4.16 23.63 36.32
N TYR A 82 -3.50 24.31 35.39
CA TYR A 82 -2.06 24.17 35.12
C TYR A 82 -1.18 25.09 35.98
N LYS A 83 -1.76 25.85 36.93
CA LYS A 83 -1.05 26.74 37.87
C LYS A 83 -0.01 27.62 37.15
N GLY A 84 1.26 27.60 37.56
CA GLY A 84 2.35 28.40 36.97
C GLY A 84 2.65 28.09 35.48
N MET A 85 2.04 27.06 34.91
CA MET A 85 2.18 26.72 33.49
C MET A 85 0.97 27.12 32.64
N ALA A 86 -0.01 27.84 33.20
CA ALA A 86 -1.22 28.26 32.48
C ALA A 86 -0.90 28.99 31.17
N GLY A 87 0.08 29.91 31.17
CA GLY A 87 0.51 30.62 29.96
C GLY A 87 1.19 29.72 28.92
N SER A 88 1.92 28.68 29.35
CA SER A 88 2.51 27.69 28.44
C SER A 88 1.44 26.77 27.85
N ALA A 89 0.46 26.35 28.66
CA ALA A 89 -0.66 25.52 28.23
C ALA A 89 -1.51 26.23 27.17
N GLN A 90 -1.81 27.52 27.38
CA GLN A 90 -2.52 28.34 26.39
C GLN A 90 -1.76 28.45 25.07
N LYS A 91 -0.43 28.62 25.11
CA LYS A 91 0.41 28.69 23.90
C LYS A 91 0.45 27.36 23.14
N VAL A 92 0.57 26.25 23.85
CA VAL A 92 0.54 24.90 23.25
C VAL A 92 -0.81 24.62 22.62
N ASP A 93 -1.90 24.95 23.33
CA ASP A 93 -3.25 24.79 22.81
C ASP A 93 -3.50 25.65 21.56
N HIS A 94 -3.03 26.91 21.58
CA HIS A 94 -3.07 27.76 20.40
C HIS A 94 -2.24 27.19 19.24
N PHE A 95 -1.04 26.67 19.52
CA PHE A 95 -0.19 26.04 18.52
C PHE A 95 -0.88 24.84 17.87
N PHE A 96 -1.44 23.92 18.64
CA PHE A 96 -2.16 22.77 18.08
C PHE A 96 -3.46 23.21 17.38
N SER A 97 -4.20 24.17 17.93
CA SER A 97 -5.42 24.70 17.31
C SER A 97 -5.17 25.31 15.94
N TYR A 98 -4.09 26.08 15.82
CA TYR A 98 -3.71 26.78 14.60
C TYR A 98 -2.97 25.88 13.61
N TYR A 99 -2.03 25.06 14.09
CA TYR A 99 -1.14 24.23 13.25
C TYR A 99 -1.56 22.75 13.16
N LYS A 100 -2.74 22.33 13.64
CA LYS A 100 -3.19 20.92 13.62
C LYS A 100 -2.93 20.18 12.30
N PHE A 101 -3.22 20.81 11.17
CA PHE A 101 -3.01 20.19 9.85
C PHE A 101 -1.53 20.14 9.44
N HIS A 102 -0.73 21.12 9.84
CA HIS A 102 0.72 21.10 9.62
C HIS A 102 1.39 20.00 10.46
N VAL A 103 0.96 19.84 11.72
CA VAL A 103 1.45 18.78 12.60
C VAL A 103 1.07 17.40 12.07
N LEU A 104 -0.18 17.20 11.64
CA LEU A 104 -0.61 15.95 11.01
C LEU A 104 0.17 15.66 9.72
N GLY A 105 0.39 16.68 8.88
CA GLY A 105 1.19 16.56 7.67
C GLY A 105 2.65 16.17 7.96
N ALA A 106 3.27 16.79 8.97
CA ALA A 106 4.63 16.45 9.39
C ALA A 106 4.73 15.02 9.92
N ILE A 107 3.76 14.56 10.72
CA ILE A 107 3.71 13.18 11.20
C ILE A 107 3.55 12.20 10.02
N ALA A 108 2.63 12.47 9.09
CA ALA A 108 2.44 11.65 7.91
C ALA A 108 3.71 11.57 7.05
N LEU A 109 4.39 12.71 6.85
CA LEU A 109 5.67 12.77 6.11
C LEU A 109 6.76 11.95 6.80
N ILE A 110 6.89 12.06 8.12
CA ILE A 110 7.85 11.26 8.91
C ILE A 110 7.55 9.76 8.75
N LEU A 111 6.29 9.36 8.85
CA LEU A 111 5.90 7.96 8.65
C LEU A 111 6.24 7.47 7.25
N ILE A 112 5.94 8.25 6.20
CA ILE A 112 6.30 7.93 4.82
C ILE A 112 7.81 7.72 4.69
N ILE A 113 8.63 8.63 5.24
CA ILE A 113 10.09 8.52 5.19
C ILE A 113 10.57 7.25 5.90
N ILE A 114 10.04 6.95 7.09
CA ILE A 114 10.42 5.76 7.87
C ILE A 114 10.06 4.48 7.11
N PHE A 115 8.83 4.37 6.60
CA PHE A 115 8.38 3.18 5.87
C PHE A 115 9.11 3.02 4.54
N SER A 116 9.35 4.11 3.80
CA SER A 116 10.10 4.09 2.55
C SER A 116 11.55 3.66 2.76
N THR A 117 12.20 4.18 3.81
CA THR A 117 13.59 3.83 4.13
C THR A 117 13.71 2.37 4.58
N LYS A 118 12.80 1.90 5.44
CA LYS A 118 12.76 0.47 5.83
C LYS A 118 12.53 -0.43 4.63
N GLY A 119 11.58 -0.09 3.76
CA GLY A 119 11.30 -0.86 2.55
C GLY A 119 12.49 -0.92 1.61
N TYR A 120 13.20 0.21 1.43
CA TYR A 120 14.40 0.27 0.61
C TYR A 120 15.54 -0.59 1.17
N ILE A 121 15.81 -0.49 2.47
CA ILE A 121 16.86 -1.27 3.15
C ILE A 121 16.54 -2.77 3.05
N ASP A 122 15.32 -3.18 3.41
CA ASP A 122 14.88 -4.59 3.37
C ASP A 122 14.96 -5.17 1.95
N HIS A 123 14.51 -4.41 0.94
CA HIS A 123 14.64 -4.80 -0.46
C HIS A 123 16.11 -5.00 -0.85
N ARG A 124 16.99 -4.06 -0.47
CA ARG A 124 18.42 -4.16 -0.78
C ARG A 124 19.08 -5.36 -0.09
N HIS A 125 18.74 -5.64 1.17
CA HIS A 125 19.22 -6.82 1.89
C HIS A 125 18.76 -8.10 1.22
N LYS A 126 17.47 -8.21 0.88
CA LYS A 126 16.93 -9.34 0.13
C LYS A 126 17.63 -9.53 -1.21
N MET A 127 17.86 -8.46 -1.97
CA MET A 127 18.59 -8.55 -3.24
C MET A 127 20.05 -8.96 -3.05
N ALA A 128 20.72 -8.47 -2.00
CA ALA A 128 22.07 -8.87 -1.67
C ALA A 128 22.17 -10.34 -1.23
N GLU A 129 21.15 -10.86 -0.55
CA GLU A 129 21.06 -12.28 -0.19
C GLU A 129 20.75 -13.15 -1.41
N LEU A 130 19.78 -12.75 -2.24
CA LEU A 130 19.45 -13.45 -3.48
C LEU A 130 20.63 -13.47 -4.47
N ALA A 131 21.43 -12.41 -4.50
CA ALA A 131 22.63 -12.33 -5.34
C ALA A 131 23.78 -13.22 -4.85
N LYS A 132 23.76 -13.67 -3.59
CA LYS A 132 24.72 -14.66 -3.07
C LYS A 132 24.33 -16.08 -3.40
N LEU A 133 23.06 -16.32 -3.75
CA LEU A 133 22.62 -17.64 -4.17
C LEU A 133 23.24 -17.96 -5.53
N PRO A 134 23.63 -19.22 -5.78
CA PRO A 134 23.97 -19.66 -7.12
C PRO A 134 22.89 -19.27 -8.14
N PRO A 135 23.26 -19.05 -9.42
CA PRO A 135 22.25 -18.92 -10.46
C PRO A 135 21.37 -20.17 -10.46
N ILE A 136 20.08 -20.01 -10.72
CA ILE A 136 19.20 -21.17 -10.88
C ILE A 136 19.65 -21.92 -12.14
N ASP A 137 19.77 -23.24 -12.06
CA ASP A 137 20.10 -24.11 -13.19
C ASP A 137 18.84 -24.48 -13.98
N VAL A 138 17.74 -24.78 -13.28
CA VAL A 138 16.43 -25.03 -13.87
C VAL A 138 15.33 -24.65 -12.89
N SER A 139 14.21 -24.20 -13.42
CA SER A 139 12.98 -24.01 -12.65
C SER A 139 11.87 -24.93 -13.15
N VAL A 140 11.20 -25.62 -12.22
CA VAL A 140 10.22 -26.66 -12.51
C VAL A 140 8.89 -26.34 -11.83
N SER A 141 7.80 -26.31 -12.57
CA SER A 141 6.46 -26.05 -12.03
C SER A 141 5.56 -27.28 -12.19
N PHE A 142 4.99 -27.76 -11.09
CA PHE A 142 3.84 -28.66 -11.13
C PHE A 142 2.59 -27.81 -11.31
N PHE A 143 1.94 -27.94 -12.47
CA PHE A 143 0.79 -27.12 -12.84
C PHE A 143 -0.37 -28.02 -13.26
N GLY A 144 -1.29 -28.28 -12.34
CA GLY A 144 -2.38 -29.22 -12.55
C GLY A 144 -2.97 -29.79 -11.27
N GLU A 145 -3.71 -30.89 -11.37
CA GLU A 145 -4.30 -31.62 -10.24
C GLU A 145 -3.28 -32.50 -9.51
N TYR A 146 -2.28 -31.84 -8.93
CA TYR A 146 -1.26 -32.46 -8.10
C TYR A 146 -1.54 -32.22 -6.61
N TYR A 147 -1.04 -33.12 -5.77
CA TYR A 147 -1.12 -33.05 -4.32
C TYR A 147 0.23 -33.40 -3.71
N SER A 148 0.53 -32.90 -2.52
CA SER A 148 1.66 -33.45 -1.77
C SER A 148 1.34 -34.84 -1.23
N LYS A 149 2.36 -35.67 -1.04
CA LYS A 149 2.21 -37.03 -0.49
C LYS A 149 1.56 -37.05 0.91
N ASP A 150 1.71 -35.99 1.69
CA ASP A 150 1.13 -35.84 3.03
C ASP A 150 -0.30 -35.24 3.02
N GLY A 151 -0.83 -34.90 1.84
CA GLY A 151 -2.16 -34.31 1.67
C GLY A 151 -2.25 -32.82 2.03
N THR A 152 -1.14 -32.18 2.36
CA THR A 152 -1.09 -30.76 2.68
C THR A 152 -1.28 -29.88 1.44
N TYR A 153 -2.28 -29.01 1.45
CA TYR A 153 -2.48 -27.98 0.42
C TYR A 153 -2.74 -26.61 1.05
N PRO A 154 -2.09 -25.52 0.59
CA PRO A 154 -1.03 -25.50 -0.43
C PRO A 154 0.28 -26.11 0.07
N VAL A 155 1.10 -26.61 -0.84
CA VAL A 155 2.49 -26.98 -0.52
C VAL A 155 3.24 -25.68 -0.22
N THR A 156 3.61 -25.46 1.05
CA THR A 156 4.19 -24.19 1.53
C THR A 156 5.71 -24.19 1.53
N ASP A 157 6.34 -25.36 1.71
CA ASP A 157 7.79 -25.51 1.65
C ASP A 157 8.21 -26.37 0.45
N MET A 158 8.90 -25.71 -0.48
CA MET A 158 9.44 -26.31 -1.71
C MET A 158 10.84 -26.88 -1.53
N LYS A 159 11.52 -26.58 -0.42
CA LYS A 159 12.93 -26.96 -0.20
C LYS A 159 13.18 -28.47 -0.29
N PRO A 160 12.29 -29.35 0.23
CA PRO A 160 12.47 -30.78 0.08
C PRO A 160 12.47 -31.21 -1.40
N LEU A 161 11.54 -30.68 -2.18
CA LEU A 161 11.42 -30.99 -3.61
C LEU A 161 12.63 -30.44 -4.40
N GLU A 162 13.09 -29.23 -4.09
CA GLU A 162 14.31 -28.66 -4.67
C GLU A 162 15.54 -29.54 -4.37
N ALA A 163 15.67 -30.04 -3.13
CA ALA A 163 16.77 -30.93 -2.73
C ALA A 163 16.71 -32.29 -3.43
N ASP A 164 15.51 -32.86 -3.59
CA ASP A 164 15.31 -34.11 -4.31
C ASP A 164 15.74 -33.97 -5.78
N PHE A 165 15.38 -32.87 -6.45
CA PHE A 165 15.88 -32.60 -7.80
C PHE A 165 17.39 -32.44 -7.83
N LEU A 166 18.00 -31.67 -6.92
CA LEU A 166 19.46 -31.53 -6.87
C LEU A 166 20.18 -32.87 -6.69
N SER A 167 19.60 -33.81 -5.92
CA SER A 167 20.16 -35.16 -5.76
C SER A 167 20.18 -35.97 -7.07
N GLN A 168 19.28 -35.67 -8.00
CA GLN A 168 19.15 -36.34 -9.30
C GLN A 168 20.05 -35.70 -10.37
N PHE A 169 20.50 -34.47 -10.15
CA PHE A 169 21.34 -33.69 -11.07
C PHE A 169 22.57 -33.13 -10.31
N PRO A 170 23.61 -33.96 -10.07
CA PRO A 170 24.77 -33.57 -9.25
C PRO A 170 25.57 -32.37 -9.76
N GLN A 171 25.39 -32.01 -11.04
CA GLN A 171 26.02 -30.86 -11.68
C GLN A 171 25.29 -29.53 -11.44
N TRP A 172 24.07 -29.57 -10.89
CA TRP A 172 23.29 -28.38 -10.59
C TRP A 172 23.52 -27.95 -9.15
N GLU A 173 23.60 -26.63 -8.95
CA GLU A 173 23.77 -26.01 -7.65
C GLU A 173 22.45 -25.46 -7.11
N ARG A 174 21.50 -25.14 -8.00
CA ARG A 174 20.20 -24.58 -7.59
C ARG A 174 19.06 -24.94 -8.54
N VAL A 175 18.05 -25.58 -7.97
CA VAL A 175 16.73 -25.77 -8.58
C VAL A 175 15.72 -24.89 -7.87
N GLN A 176 14.79 -24.31 -8.63
CA GLN A 176 13.64 -23.60 -8.07
C GLN A 176 12.36 -24.32 -8.46
N THR A 177 11.47 -24.59 -7.50
CA THR A 177 10.23 -25.31 -7.79
C THR A 177 9.00 -24.50 -7.46
N PHE A 178 7.96 -24.70 -8.26
CA PHE A 178 6.65 -24.10 -8.07
C PHE A 178 5.58 -25.18 -8.05
N PHE A 179 4.50 -24.89 -7.34
CA PHE A 179 3.36 -25.78 -7.24
C PHE A 179 2.09 -24.96 -7.35
N THR A 180 1.35 -25.20 -8.43
CA THR A 180 0.09 -24.52 -8.72
C THR A 180 -0.96 -25.58 -8.97
N TYR A 181 -1.88 -25.72 -8.00
CA TYR A 181 -3.04 -26.57 -8.19
C TYR A 181 -3.99 -25.91 -9.17
N VAL A 182 -4.35 -26.64 -10.23
CA VAL A 182 -5.28 -26.17 -11.25
C VAL A 182 -6.40 -27.18 -11.41
N PRO A 183 -7.63 -26.84 -10.99
CA PRO A 183 -8.74 -27.76 -11.14
C PRO A 183 -9.00 -28.03 -12.62
N SER A 184 -9.17 -29.31 -12.98
CA SER A 184 -9.44 -29.72 -14.36
C SER A 184 -10.80 -29.23 -14.85
N THR A 185 -11.77 -29.14 -13.92
CA THR A 185 -13.13 -28.65 -14.16
C THR A 185 -13.56 -27.64 -13.10
N MET A 186 -14.34 -26.64 -13.50
CA MET A 186 -14.86 -25.63 -12.59
C MET A 186 -16.22 -26.09 -12.05
N GLN A 187 -16.25 -26.55 -10.80
CA GLN A 187 -17.46 -27.09 -10.16
C GLN A 187 -18.00 -26.18 -9.06
N SER A 188 -17.17 -25.24 -8.58
CA SER A 188 -17.49 -24.35 -7.46
C SER A 188 -16.89 -22.95 -7.64
N GLU A 189 -17.37 -21.99 -6.84
CA GLU A 189 -16.75 -20.66 -6.74
C GLU A 189 -15.29 -20.73 -6.27
N GLN A 190 -14.97 -21.73 -5.43
CA GLN A 190 -13.60 -22.00 -5.00
C GLN A 190 -12.71 -22.39 -6.18
N ASP A 191 -13.20 -23.22 -7.11
CA ASP A 191 -12.44 -23.61 -8.31
C ASP A 191 -12.18 -22.41 -9.22
N SER A 192 -13.15 -21.50 -9.33
CA SER A 192 -12.99 -20.24 -10.06
C SER A 192 -11.86 -19.38 -9.47
N ALA A 193 -11.82 -19.25 -8.13
CA ALA A 193 -10.75 -18.52 -7.45
C ALA A 193 -9.38 -19.19 -7.62
N LEU A 194 -9.32 -20.53 -7.56
CA LEU A 194 -8.10 -21.29 -7.80
C LEU A 194 -7.61 -21.14 -9.25
N MET A 195 -8.51 -21.14 -10.22
CA MET A 195 -8.18 -20.90 -11.63
C MET A 195 -7.66 -19.48 -11.88
N GLN A 196 -8.27 -18.47 -11.25
CA GLN A 196 -7.75 -17.10 -11.34
C GLN A 196 -6.34 -16.98 -10.73
N LYS A 197 -6.12 -17.62 -9.58
CA LYS A 197 -4.80 -17.68 -8.95
C LYS A 197 -3.80 -18.40 -9.84
N SER A 198 -4.18 -19.51 -10.49
CA SER A 198 -3.24 -20.26 -11.34
C SER A 198 -2.76 -19.46 -12.54
N ILE A 199 -3.61 -18.59 -13.12
CA ILE A 199 -3.20 -17.67 -14.19
C ILE A 199 -2.16 -16.67 -13.67
N ILE A 200 -2.36 -16.12 -12.47
CA ILE A 200 -1.39 -15.21 -11.84
C ILE A 200 -0.06 -15.96 -11.59
N ASP A 201 -0.13 -17.17 -11.05
CA ASP A 201 1.04 -18.00 -10.81
C ASP A 201 1.77 -18.32 -12.12
N LEU A 202 1.07 -18.64 -13.20
CA LEU A 202 1.66 -18.90 -14.52
C LEU A 202 2.40 -17.67 -15.09
N MET A 203 1.86 -16.46 -14.86
CA MET A 203 2.48 -15.20 -15.31
C MET A 203 3.72 -14.83 -14.48
N MET A 204 3.70 -15.11 -13.18
CA MET A 204 4.75 -14.73 -12.22
C MET A 204 5.86 -15.78 -12.14
N ASN A 205 5.48 -17.05 -12.01
CA ASN A 205 6.36 -18.20 -11.87
C ASN A 205 6.70 -18.73 -13.27
N LYS A 206 7.51 -17.95 -14.00
CA LYS A 206 7.99 -18.27 -15.35
C LYS A 206 8.97 -19.44 -15.34
N ALA A 207 8.48 -20.63 -15.02
CA ALA A 207 9.28 -21.84 -14.94
C ALA A 207 9.85 -22.23 -16.31
N ASP A 208 10.99 -22.92 -16.30
CA ASP A 208 11.63 -23.45 -17.50
C ASP A 208 10.91 -24.73 -17.97
N VAL A 209 10.55 -25.60 -17.02
CA VAL A 209 9.82 -26.87 -17.24
C VAL A 209 8.46 -26.81 -16.55
N TYR A 210 7.42 -27.25 -17.24
CA TYR A 210 6.11 -27.54 -16.66
C TYR A 210 5.85 -29.03 -16.63
N ILE A 211 5.42 -29.53 -15.48
CA ILE A 211 4.92 -30.89 -15.29
C ILE A 211 3.40 -30.78 -15.15
N LEU A 212 2.68 -31.35 -16.12
CA LEU A 212 1.27 -31.09 -16.40
C LEU A 212 0.46 -32.39 -16.38
N ASP A 213 -0.76 -32.32 -15.87
CA ASP A 213 -1.74 -33.35 -16.18
C ASP A 213 -2.25 -33.16 -17.62
N LYS A 214 -2.97 -34.14 -18.15
CA LYS A 214 -3.45 -34.10 -19.54
C LYS A 214 -4.38 -32.93 -19.86
N ALA A 215 -5.23 -32.52 -18.91
CA ALA A 215 -6.20 -31.44 -19.13
C ALA A 215 -5.48 -30.09 -19.21
N ASN A 216 -4.49 -29.86 -18.35
CA ASN A 216 -3.72 -28.64 -18.32
C ASN A 216 -2.64 -28.60 -19.40
N PHE A 217 -2.07 -29.74 -19.78
CA PHE A 217 -1.22 -29.86 -20.98
C PHE A 217 -1.97 -29.37 -22.23
N ALA A 218 -3.18 -29.87 -22.48
CA ALA A 218 -3.95 -29.49 -23.66
C ALA A 218 -4.19 -27.97 -23.73
N LYS A 219 -4.48 -27.32 -22.59
CA LYS A 219 -4.68 -25.87 -22.49
C LYS A 219 -3.40 -25.09 -22.83
N LEU A 220 -2.29 -25.42 -22.16
CA LEU A 220 -1.01 -24.73 -22.33
C LEU A 220 -0.32 -25.02 -23.67
N ALA A 221 -0.61 -26.16 -24.29
CA ALA A 221 -0.13 -26.44 -25.64
C ALA A 221 -0.94 -25.61 -26.66
N MET A 222 -2.27 -25.60 -26.54
CA MET A 222 -3.15 -24.87 -27.45
C MET A 222 -2.88 -23.35 -27.44
N ASP A 223 -2.63 -22.77 -26.27
CA ASP A 223 -2.32 -21.34 -26.12
C ASP A 223 -0.88 -20.94 -26.53
N GLY A 224 -0.08 -21.90 -27.01
CA GLY A 224 1.29 -21.65 -27.46
C GLY A 224 2.30 -21.38 -26.35
N SER A 225 2.00 -21.71 -25.09
CA SER A 225 2.91 -21.51 -23.95
C SER A 225 4.11 -22.48 -23.95
N LEU A 226 4.02 -23.59 -24.69
CA LEU A 226 5.03 -24.65 -24.72
C LEU A 226 5.89 -24.60 -25.99
N LEU A 227 7.17 -24.94 -25.82
CA LEU A 227 8.16 -25.09 -26.89
C LEU A 227 7.91 -26.43 -27.62
N PRO A 228 7.94 -26.44 -28.97
CA PRO A 228 7.96 -27.69 -29.74
C PRO A 228 9.19 -28.54 -29.36
N LEU A 229 8.96 -29.82 -29.09
CA LEU A 229 9.94 -30.83 -28.69
C LEU A 229 10.29 -31.78 -29.84
N ASP A 230 10.03 -31.38 -31.09
CA ASP A 230 10.44 -32.08 -32.30
C ASP A 230 11.76 -31.51 -32.87
N GLY A 231 12.19 -32.02 -34.03
CA GLY A 231 13.39 -31.55 -34.73
C GLY A 231 14.66 -31.57 -33.87
N GLU A 232 15.34 -30.42 -33.78
CA GLU A 232 16.57 -30.27 -32.98
C GLU A 232 16.33 -30.48 -31.47
N ASN A 233 15.13 -30.13 -30.97
CA ASN A 233 14.80 -30.32 -29.56
C ASN A 233 14.58 -31.80 -29.24
N ALA A 234 13.95 -32.57 -30.14
CA ALA A 234 13.85 -34.03 -30.00
C ALA A 234 15.23 -34.70 -29.90
N ALA A 235 16.21 -34.23 -30.71
CA ALA A 235 17.57 -34.76 -30.67
C ALA A 235 18.25 -34.56 -29.31
N LYS A 236 17.93 -33.46 -28.60
CA LYS A 236 18.45 -33.18 -27.25
C LYS A 236 17.82 -34.05 -26.16
N LEU A 237 16.62 -34.61 -26.39
CA LEU A 237 15.96 -35.54 -25.47
C LEU A 237 16.56 -36.95 -25.51
N GLY A 238 17.35 -37.26 -26.55
CA GLY A 238 18.11 -38.49 -26.67
C GLY A 238 17.26 -39.74 -26.95
N ALA A 239 17.89 -40.90 -26.87
CA ALA A 239 17.27 -42.19 -27.25
C ALA A 239 16.15 -42.67 -26.30
N GLY A 240 15.98 -42.03 -25.14
CA GLY A 240 14.88 -42.30 -24.22
C GLY A 240 13.52 -41.86 -24.76
N LEU A 241 13.51 -40.87 -25.66
CA LEU A 241 12.28 -40.41 -26.32
C LEU A 241 11.76 -41.49 -27.28
N LYS A 242 10.58 -42.03 -26.96
CA LYS A 242 9.86 -43.00 -27.79
C LYS A 242 8.58 -42.34 -28.30
N PRO A 243 8.13 -42.66 -29.53
CA PRO A 243 6.90 -42.09 -30.09
C PRO A 243 5.65 -42.27 -29.21
N ALA A 244 5.59 -43.34 -28.41
CA ALA A 244 4.48 -43.60 -27.50
C ALA A 244 4.42 -42.65 -26.28
N LEU A 245 5.50 -41.92 -25.99
CA LEU A 245 5.58 -40.95 -24.90
C LEU A 245 5.27 -39.52 -25.38
N GLU A 246 5.16 -39.30 -26.70
CA GLU A 246 4.96 -37.97 -27.27
C GLU A 246 3.51 -37.50 -27.09
N TYR A 247 3.37 -36.30 -26.55
CA TYR A 247 2.10 -35.58 -26.49
C TYR A 247 2.08 -34.47 -27.52
N LYS A 248 1.21 -34.66 -28.51
CA LYS A 248 1.05 -33.77 -29.64
C LYS A 248 -0.12 -32.82 -29.47
N ALA A 249 0.01 -31.63 -30.03
CA ALA A 249 -1.05 -30.63 -30.07
C ALA A 249 -0.87 -29.72 -31.28
N THR A 250 -1.94 -29.02 -31.64
CA THR A 250 -1.94 -27.85 -32.53
C THR A 250 -2.09 -26.60 -31.67
N THR A 251 -1.45 -25.50 -32.05
CA THR A 251 -1.62 -24.21 -31.35
C THR A 251 -2.61 -23.32 -32.09
N GLU A 252 -3.08 -22.25 -31.45
CA GLU A 252 -3.94 -21.26 -32.13
C GLU A 252 -3.25 -20.60 -33.34
N ASP A 253 -1.94 -20.38 -33.24
CA ASP A 253 -1.13 -19.71 -34.27
C ASP A 253 -0.57 -20.67 -35.33
N VAL A 254 -0.36 -21.94 -34.98
CA VAL A 254 0.26 -22.96 -35.85
C VAL A 254 -0.68 -24.17 -35.93
N PRO A 255 -1.38 -24.36 -37.07
CA PRO A 255 -2.34 -25.44 -37.26
C PRO A 255 -1.68 -26.81 -37.49
N GLU A 256 -0.36 -26.85 -37.63
CA GLU A 256 0.41 -28.09 -37.76
C GLU A 256 0.57 -28.77 -36.39
N GLU A 257 0.43 -30.09 -36.39
CA GLU A 257 0.57 -30.89 -35.18
C GLU A 257 2.05 -31.09 -34.84
N HIS A 258 2.47 -30.60 -33.68
CA HIS A 258 3.83 -30.74 -33.16
C HIS A 258 3.82 -31.44 -31.80
N VAL A 259 4.98 -32.00 -31.41
CA VAL A 259 5.17 -32.56 -30.06
C VAL A 259 5.44 -31.40 -29.11
N TYR A 260 4.63 -31.25 -28.06
CA TYR A 260 4.81 -30.17 -27.06
C TYR A 260 5.08 -30.69 -25.65
N GLY A 261 4.87 -31.98 -25.43
CA GLY A 261 5.11 -32.61 -24.15
C GLY A 261 5.56 -34.05 -24.30
N VAL A 262 6.17 -34.56 -23.24
CA VAL A 262 6.58 -35.96 -23.15
C VAL A 262 6.09 -36.56 -21.83
N ASP A 263 5.52 -37.75 -21.89
CA ASP A 263 5.12 -38.50 -20.71
C ASP A 263 6.35 -39.01 -19.95
N ILE A 264 6.53 -38.50 -18.74
CA ILE A 264 7.58 -38.92 -17.81
C ILE A 264 7.01 -39.76 -16.66
N SER A 265 5.72 -40.12 -16.68
CA SER A 265 5.03 -40.83 -15.58
C SER A 265 5.67 -42.17 -15.21
N ALA A 266 6.34 -42.82 -16.16
CA ALA A 266 7.04 -44.08 -15.94
C ALA A 266 8.42 -43.91 -15.28
N SER A 267 8.91 -42.69 -15.13
CA SER A 267 10.24 -42.41 -14.61
C SER A 267 10.39 -42.89 -13.17
N PRO A 268 11.43 -43.68 -12.83
CA PRO A 268 11.69 -44.07 -11.45
C PRO A 268 12.02 -42.87 -10.55
N LEU A 269 12.49 -41.76 -11.13
CA LEU A 269 12.84 -40.53 -10.41
C LEU A 269 11.61 -39.85 -9.78
N LEU A 270 10.43 -40.01 -10.37
CA LEU A 270 9.17 -39.50 -9.80
C LEU A 270 8.80 -40.16 -8.46
N LYS A 271 9.32 -41.36 -8.17
CA LYS A 271 9.04 -42.03 -6.89
C LYS A 271 9.70 -41.32 -5.71
N ALA A 272 10.83 -40.65 -5.96
CA ALA A 272 11.61 -39.96 -4.95
C ALA A 272 10.96 -38.64 -4.49
N ILE A 273 10.25 -37.95 -5.37
CA ILE A 273 9.70 -36.62 -5.07
C ILE A 273 8.40 -36.66 -4.25
N PRO A 274 8.09 -35.65 -3.42
CA PRO A 274 6.92 -35.63 -2.53
C PRO A 274 5.60 -35.19 -3.19
N VAL A 275 5.44 -35.44 -4.50
CA VAL A 275 4.24 -35.03 -5.28
C VAL A 275 3.49 -36.26 -5.77
N VAL A 276 2.16 -36.17 -5.80
CA VAL A 276 1.23 -37.19 -6.29
C VAL A 276 0.32 -36.58 -7.34
N GLY A 277 0.20 -37.26 -8.47
CA GLY A 277 -0.65 -36.93 -9.61
C GLY A 277 -0.96 -38.20 -10.41
N LYS A 278 -1.94 -38.11 -11.31
CA LYS A 278 -2.34 -39.23 -12.17
C LYS A 278 -1.39 -39.46 -13.33
N GLU A 279 -0.92 -38.36 -13.93
CA GLU A 279 -0.09 -38.31 -15.12
C GLU A 279 0.93 -37.18 -14.92
N TYR A 280 2.09 -37.31 -15.56
CA TYR A 280 3.17 -36.34 -15.51
C TYR A 280 3.68 -36.11 -16.93
N ILE A 281 3.15 -35.08 -17.59
CA ILE A 281 3.55 -34.67 -18.93
C ILE A 281 4.50 -33.49 -18.78
N ALA A 282 5.76 -33.67 -19.17
CA ALA A 282 6.75 -32.62 -19.11
C ALA A 282 6.79 -31.82 -20.42
N GLY A 283 6.66 -30.51 -20.32
CA GLY A 283 6.81 -29.56 -21.42
C GLY A 283 7.82 -28.47 -21.06
N VAL A 284 8.47 -27.88 -22.07
CA VAL A 284 9.38 -26.74 -21.89
C VAL A 284 8.62 -25.46 -22.23
N ARG A 285 8.78 -24.40 -21.44
CA ARG A 285 8.16 -23.10 -21.75
C ARG A 285 8.77 -22.50 -23.02
N VAL A 286 7.96 -21.93 -23.92
CA VAL A 286 8.42 -21.36 -25.21
C VAL A 286 9.53 -20.30 -25.06
N ASN A 287 9.54 -19.56 -23.95
CA ASN A 287 10.54 -18.57 -23.57
C ASN A 287 11.16 -18.90 -22.19
N ALA A 288 11.51 -20.17 -21.98
CA ALA A 288 12.29 -20.61 -20.83
C ALA A 288 13.61 -19.82 -20.73
N GLY A 289 14.03 -19.52 -19.51
CA GLY A 289 15.30 -18.84 -19.25
C GLY A 289 16.51 -19.77 -19.44
N ARG A 290 16.33 -21.09 -19.25
CA ARG A 290 17.34 -22.14 -19.49
C ARG A 290 16.79 -23.30 -20.31
N PRO A 291 16.53 -23.13 -21.62
CA PRO A 291 15.93 -24.17 -22.46
C PRO A 291 16.78 -25.45 -22.53
N ASP A 292 18.11 -25.35 -22.57
CA ASP A 292 18.98 -26.53 -22.63
C ASP A 292 18.93 -27.35 -21.32
N ASN A 293 18.92 -26.69 -20.16
CA ASN A 293 18.77 -27.39 -18.87
C ASN A 293 17.35 -27.96 -18.71
N ALA A 294 16.33 -27.29 -19.26
CA ALA A 294 14.97 -27.80 -19.30
C ALA A 294 14.87 -29.09 -20.14
N LEU A 295 15.50 -29.13 -21.31
CA LEU A 295 15.56 -30.34 -22.13
C LEU A 295 16.39 -31.44 -21.46
N ALA A 296 17.51 -31.10 -20.83
CA ALA A 296 18.31 -32.06 -20.05
C ALA A 296 17.54 -32.64 -18.86
N PHE A 297 16.68 -31.84 -18.21
CA PHE A 297 15.77 -32.30 -17.18
C PHE A 297 14.84 -33.40 -17.72
N ILE A 298 14.15 -33.12 -18.83
CA ILE A 298 13.21 -34.07 -19.43
C ILE A 298 13.96 -35.32 -19.91
N ALA A 299 15.09 -35.16 -20.60
CA ALA A 299 15.91 -36.27 -21.07
C ALA A 299 16.28 -37.23 -19.94
N LYS A 300 16.68 -36.70 -18.78
CA LYS A 300 17.03 -37.50 -17.61
C LYS A 300 15.86 -38.31 -17.06
N TYR A 301 14.64 -37.76 -17.14
CA TYR A 301 13.42 -38.44 -16.71
C TYR A 301 12.94 -39.51 -17.69
N LEU A 302 13.47 -39.54 -18.92
CA LEU A 302 13.17 -40.56 -19.93
C LEU A 302 14.14 -41.76 -19.90
N GLU A 303 15.21 -41.70 -19.11
CA GLU A 303 16.13 -42.83 -18.86
C GLU A 303 15.51 -43.90 -17.96
#